data_AF-A0AA92TV69-F1
#
_entry.id   AF-A0AA92TV69-F1
#
_cell.length_a   1.000
_cell.length_b   1.000
_cell.length_c   1.000
_cell.angle_alpha   90.00
_cell.angle_beta   90.00
_cell.angle_gamma   90.00
#
_symmetry.space_group_name_H-M   'P 1'
#
loop_
_entity.id
_entity.type
_entity.pdbx_description
1 polymer ?
#
loop_
_entity_poly.entity_id
_entity_poly.type
_entity_poly.pdbx_seq_one_letter_code
_entity_poly.pdbx_strand_id
1 'polypeptide(L)'
;MVKKLFFIATLLYIGETVSAENYLVKSPDGKIVAELNTNKSLSLQFKYNGSILLQESSIGVTLNDGTDMGKNPKVASHKLSNHKETIHAPFYRQQNFETAYQELNLKLKNGFGIILRAYDEGVAYRFYTQRKGKTIILNETAAYQFGKDKKAWLPYTTTPEKPFAMAFQNIYHETRLDTAKQDLAFLPATIDCGKAKVTILESDLEKYPGMWLKANSSKEDQEKGILRAVFAPYPKEMAYYPWRHMSHVKSTCDYIATSTGKRNYPWRIFAITEHDTQMPTNNLVYALAAPNKIGDTSWIKPGKVAWDWWNDWNLKGVDFKAGINFDTYKYYIDFATSVPLKRDDY
;
A
#
# COMPACT_ATOMS: atom_id res chain seq x y z
N MET A 1 -77.90 6.44 28.88
CA MET A 1 -77.17 6.95 27.70
C MET A 1 -75.68 7.02 28.06
N VAL A 2 -74.91 5.98 27.74
CA VAL A 2 -73.51 5.82 28.21
C VAL A 2 -72.57 6.28 27.09
N LYS A 3 -71.84 7.39 27.30
CA LYS A 3 -70.79 7.86 26.39
C LYS A 3 -69.52 7.01 26.58
N LYS A 4 -69.18 6.17 25.61
CA LYS A 4 -67.87 5.51 25.54
C LYS A 4 -66.85 6.50 24.97
N LEU A 5 -65.84 6.86 25.78
CA LEU A 5 -64.63 7.55 25.30
C LEU A 5 -63.72 6.51 24.63
N PHE A 6 -63.39 6.71 23.35
CA PHE A 6 -62.33 5.98 22.67
C PHE A 6 -61.01 6.73 22.87
N PHE A 7 -60.06 6.11 23.56
CA PHE A 7 -58.69 6.59 23.69
C PHE A 7 -57.88 6.01 22.53
N ILE A 8 -57.48 6.84 21.57
CA ILE A 8 -56.59 6.44 20.47
C ILE A 8 -55.16 6.62 20.98
N ALA A 9 -54.48 5.51 21.27
CA ALA A 9 -53.05 5.51 21.58
C ALA A 9 -52.25 5.58 20.28
N THR A 10 -51.65 6.73 20.00
CA THR A 10 -50.73 6.92 18.88
C THR A 10 -49.38 6.28 19.24
N LEU A 11 -49.07 5.13 18.66
CA LEU A 11 -47.73 4.52 18.72
C LEU A 11 -46.74 5.42 17.98
N LEU A 12 -45.89 6.13 18.71
CA LEU A 12 -44.69 6.77 18.16
C LEU A 12 -43.67 5.69 17.81
N TYR A 13 -43.61 5.33 16.52
CA TYR A 13 -42.47 4.61 15.96
C TYR A 13 -41.26 5.55 15.99
N ILE A 14 -40.36 5.35 16.96
CA ILE A 14 -39.02 5.92 16.92
C ILE A 14 -38.26 5.10 15.86
N GLY A 15 -38.32 5.55 14.61
CA GLY A 15 -37.44 5.02 13.59
C GLY A 15 -36.00 5.34 13.98
N GLU A 16 -35.16 4.32 14.14
CA GLU A 16 -33.72 4.51 14.15
C GLU A 16 -33.34 5.13 12.80
N THR A 17 -33.08 6.44 12.78
CA THR A 17 -32.40 7.06 11.67
C THR A 17 -30.98 6.52 11.65
N VAL A 18 -30.74 5.51 10.82
CA VAL A 18 -29.38 5.13 10.41
C VAL A 18 -28.84 6.34 9.66
N SER A 19 -28.15 7.22 10.38
CA SER A 19 -27.43 8.35 9.78
C SER A 19 -26.31 7.75 8.93
N ALA A 20 -26.37 7.98 7.62
CA ALA A 20 -25.25 7.75 6.73
C ALA A 20 -24.17 8.78 7.09
N GLU A 21 -23.10 8.34 7.77
CA GLU A 21 -21.97 9.22 8.08
C GLU A 21 -20.87 9.05 7.03
N ASN A 22 -20.73 10.10 6.22
CA ASN A 22 -19.61 10.29 5.31
C ASN A 22 -18.56 11.14 6.04
N TYR A 23 -17.34 10.62 6.14
CA TYR A 23 -16.24 11.32 6.83
C TYR A 23 -15.25 11.85 5.82
N LEU A 24 -15.04 13.16 5.82
CA LEU A 24 -14.19 13.86 4.86
C LEU A 24 -12.83 14.21 5.48
N VAL A 25 -11.77 14.05 4.69
CA VAL A 25 -10.47 14.68 4.92
C VAL A 25 -10.08 15.52 3.72
N LYS A 26 -9.40 16.64 3.97
CA LYS A 26 -8.89 17.54 2.93
C LYS A 26 -7.39 17.69 3.06
N SER A 27 -6.72 17.72 1.92
CA SER A 27 -5.33 18.18 1.84
C SER A 27 -5.19 19.60 2.38
N PRO A 28 -4.01 19.99 2.92
CA PRO A 28 -3.72 21.35 3.36
C PRO A 28 -4.04 22.43 2.32
N ASP A 29 -3.75 22.21 1.03
CA ASP A 29 -4.05 23.14 -0.07
C ASP A 29 -5.50 23.07 -0.57
N GLY A 30 -6.27 22.09 -0.07
CA GLY A 30 -7.69 21.89 -0.35
C GLY A 30 -7.99 21.27 -1.72
N LYS A 31 -6.98 20.94 -2.55
CA LYS A 31 -7.20 20.38 -3.89
C LYS A 31 -7.65 18.93 -3.84
N ILE A 32 -7.07 18.14 -2.92
CA ILE A 32 -7.47 16.76 -2.66
C ILE A 32 -8.54 16.72 -1.56
N VAL A 33 -9.64 16.04 -1.85
CA VAL A 33 -10.70 15.72 -0.88
C VAL A 33 -10.93 14.21 -0.93
N ALA A 34 -10.71 13.53 0.19
CA ALA A 34 -10.96 12.09 0.34
C ALA A 34 -12.08 11.85 1.34
N GLU A 35 -12.83 10.76 1.13
CA GLU A 35 -14.04 10.46 1.89
C GLU A 35 -14.07 8.97 2.24
N LEU A 36 -14.37 8.66 3.50
CA LEU A 36 -14.80 7.33 3.94
C LEU A 36 -16.32 7.31 4.12
N ASN A 37 -16.98 6.42 3.41
CA ASN A 37 -18.38 6.10 3.63
C ASN A 37 -18.47 4.83 4.49
N THR A 38 -19.41 4.80 5.43
CA THR A 38 -19.65 3.66 6.34
C THR A 38 -21.07 3.12 6.24
N ASN A 39 -21.89 3.66 5.35
CA ASN A 39 -23.27 3.25 5.14
C ASN A 39 -23.31 1.91 4.38
N LYS A 40 -23.74 0.85 5.07
CA LYS A 40 -23.80 -0.56 4.60
C LYS A 40 -22.45 -1.20 4.26
N SER A 41 -21.50 -0.45 3.72
CA SER A 41 -20.14 -0.90 3.42
C SER A 41 -19.13 0.19 3.72
N LEU A 42 -17.93 -0.20 4.12
CA LEU A 42 -16.79 0.72 4.18
C LEU A 42 -16.25 0.93 2.76
N SER A 43 -16.27 2.18 2.30
CA SER A 43 -15.74 2.54 0.99
C SER A 43 -14.93 3.83 1.03
N LEU A 44 -13.99 3.96 0.10
CA LEU A 44 -13.14 5.13 -0.10
C LEU A 44 -13.47 5.76 -1.44
N GLN A 45 -13.55 7.10 -1.47
CA GLN A 45 -13.48 7.87 -2.71
C GLN A 45 -12.56 9.07 -2.53
N PHE A 46 -12.01 9.61 -3.62
CA PHE A 46 -11.31 10.89 -3.57
C PHE A 46 -11.33 11.65 -4.89
N LYS A 47 -11.24 12.98 -4.75
CA LYS A 47 -11.27 13.95 -5.84
C LYS A 47 -10.03 14.83 -5.81
N TYR A 48 -9.64 15.35 -6.97
CA TYR A 48 -8.60 16.35 -7.14
C TYR A 48 -9.17 17.54 -7.93
N ASN A 49 -9.14 18.75 -7.36
CA ASN A 49 -9.75 19.95 -7.94
C ASN A 49 -11.20 19.70 -8.43
N GLY A 50 -11.99 19.00 -7.61
CA GLY A 50 -13.38 18.63 -7.90
C GLY A 50 -13.56 17.45 -8.87
N SER A 51 -12.51 17.02 -9.59
CA SER A 51 -12.55 15.89 -10.51
C SER A 51 -12.39 14.57 -9.75
N ILE A 52 -13.28 13.61 -9.95
CA ILE A 52 -13.19 12.29 -9.31
C ILE A 52 -12.00 11.52 -9.89
N LEU A 53 -11.04 11.16 -9.02
CA LEU A 53 -9.92 10.30 -9.40
C LEU A 53 -10.19 8.84 -9.04
N LEU A 54 -10.77 8.59 -7.87
CA LEU A 54 -11.21 7.27 -7.42
C LEU A 54 -12.70 7.34 -7.08
N GLN A 55 -13.51 6.53 -7.75
CA GLN A 55 -14.93 6.36 -7.44
C GLN A 55 -15.08 5.54 -6.17
N GLU A 56 -16.31 5.44 -5.66
CA GLU A 56 -16.60 4.68 -4.45
C GLU A 56 -16.05 3.24 -4.54
N SER A 57 -15.02 2.97 -3.74
CA SER A 57 -14.22 1.75 -3.80
C SER A 57 -14.29 1.01 -2.47
N SER A 58 -14.80 -0.22 -2.48
CA SER A 58 -14.94 -1.01 -1.25
C SER A 58 -13.58 -1.38 -0.67
N ILE A 59 -13.42 -1.19 0.64
CA ILE A 59 -12.22 -1.57 1.40
C ILE A 59 -12.63 -2.29 2.69
N GLY A 60 -11.83 -3.26 3.18
CA GLY A 60 -12.22 -4.00 4.37
C GLY A 60 -11.24 -5.06 4.87
N VAL A 61 -11.29 -5.28 6.18
CA VAL A 61 -10.72 -6.39 6.97
C VAL A 61 -11.65 -7.59 7.18
N THR A 62 -11.38 -8.80 6.69
CA THR A 62 -12.12 -10.00 7.13
C THR A 62 -11.29 -10.88 8.05
N LEU A 63 -11.86 -11.26 9.20
CA LEU A 63 -11.21 -12.08 10.22
C LEU A 63 -11.81 -13.48 10.32
N ASN A 64 -11.08 -14.39 10.95
CA ASN A 64 -11.52 -15.77 11.15
C ASN A 64 -12.68 -15.93 12.15
N ASP A 65 -12.96 -14.93 12.98
CA ASP A 65 -14.06 -14.94 13.95
C ASP A 65 -15.40 -14.47 13.36
N GLY A 66 -15.46 -14.27 12.05
CA GLY A 66 -16.63 -13.78 11.33
C GLY A 66 -16.75 -12.26 11.28
N THR A 67 -15.86 -11.51 11.94
CA THR A 67 -15.84 -10.04 11.84
C THR A 67 -15.42 -9.62 10.43
N ASP A 68 -16.25 -8.80 9.78
CA ASP A 68 -15.97 -8.15 8.50
C ASP A 68 -16.10 -6.64 8.68
N MET A 69 -14.99 -5.92 8.56
CA MET A 69 -14.96 -4.46 8.71
C MET A 69 -15.33 -3.72 7.42
N GLY A 70 -15.40 -4.42 6.30
CA GLY A 70 -15.88 -3.89 5.04
C GLY A 70 -17.41 -3.87 4.96
N LYS A 71 -18.11 -4.69 5.74
CA LYS A 71 -19.57 -4.84 5.71
C LYS A 71 -20.22 -4.36 7.00
N ASN A 72 -21.19 -3.46 6.87
CA ASN A 72 -21.92 -2.83 7.96
C ASN A 72 -21.01 -2.36 9.11
N PRO A 73 -19.94 -1.59 8.82
CA PRO A 73 -19.00 -1.14 9.83
C PRO A 73 -19.73 -0.33 10.91
N LYS A 74 -19.55 -0.72 12.18
CA LYS A 74 -20.12 0.03 13.31
C LYS A 74 -19.07 1.00 13.83
N VAL A 75 -19.27 2.29 13.56
CA VAL A 75 -18.40 3.36 14.07
C VAL A 75 -18.62 3.52 15.58
N ALA A 76 -17.52 3.61 16.32
CA ALA A 76 -17.52 3.88 17.76
C ALA A 76 -17.23 5.36 18.05
N SER A 77 -16.29 5.96 17.32
CA SER A 77 -15.97 7.38 17.40
C SER A 77 -15.08 7.77 16.23
N HIS A 78 -15.04 9.06 15.88
CA HIS A 78 -14.08 9.61 14.94
C HIS A 78 -13.33 10.78 15.55
N LYS A 79 -12.11 11.05 15.07
CA LYS A 79 -11.34 12.26 15.39
C LYS A 79 -10.69 12.79 14.12
N LEU A 80 -10.90 14.08 13.85
CA LEU A 80 -10.23 14.82 12.79
C LEU A 80 -9.11 15.67 13.41
N SER A 81 -7.96 15.74 12.76
CA SER A 81 -6.81 16.54 13.22
C SER A 81 -5.93 16.95 12.07
N ASN A 82 -5.31 18.13 12.16
CA ASN A 82 -4.31 18.60 11.21
C ASN A 82 -2.92 18.41 11.82
N HIS A 83 -1.97 18.00 10.98
CA HIS A 83 -0.59 17.70 11.38
C HIS A 83 0.37 18.38 10.41
N LYS A 84 1.51 18.79 10.95
CA LYS A 84 2.66 19.26 10.20
C LYS A 84 3.91 18.72 10.89
N GLU A 85 4.77 18.07 10.13
CA GLU A 85 5.92 17.34 10.65
C GLU A 85 7.14 17.55 9.75
N THR A 86 8.31 17.74 10.36
CA THR A 86 9.61 17.63 9.69
C THR A 86 10.10 16.19 9.80
N ILE A 87 10.25 15.49 8.68
CA ILE A 87 10.77 14.12 8.64
C ILE A 87 12.27 14.15 8.40
N HIS A 88 13.03 13.55 9.31
CA HIS A 88 14.45 13.28 9.13
C HIS A 88 14.65 12.01 8.31
N ALA A 89 15.37 12.13 7.19
CA ALA A 89 15.53 11.07 6.19
C ALA A 89 17.02 10.82 5.85
N PRO A 90 17.81 10.29 6.80
CA PRO A 90 19.22 10.04 6.55
C PRO A 90 19.39 9.00 5.42
N PHE A 91 20.45 9.19 4.62
CA PHE A 91 20.80 8.33 3.48
C PHE A 91 19.76 8.25 2.36
N TYR A 92 18.82 9.21 2.32
CA TYR A 92 17.82 9.31 1.27
C TYR A 92 18.22 10.34 0.20
N ARG A 93 17.28 10.72 -0.68
CA ARG A 93 17.51 11.76 -1.71
C ARG A 93 17.69 13.16 -1.13
N GLN A 94 17.21 13.38 0.09
CA GLN A 94 17.30 14.63 0.85
C GLN A 94 17.39 14.31 2.34
N GLN A 95 18.09 15.12 3.12
CA GLN A 95 18.33 14.85 4.54
C GLN A 95 17.08 15.01 5.40
N ASN A 96 16.21 15.96 5.04
CA ASN A 96 14.95 16.23 5.74
C ASN A 96 13.90 16.69 4.72
N PHE A 97 12.62 16.53 5.05
CA PHE A 97 11.53 17.14 4.31
C PHE A 97 10.32 17.41 5.20
N GLU A 98 9.56 18.44 4.85
CA GLU A 98 8.30 18.75 5.52
C GLU A 98 7.16 17.93 4.94
N THR A 99 6.21 17.55 5.79
CA THR A 99 4.93 17.01 5.37
C THR A 99 3.81 17.60 6.20
N ALA A 100 2.68 17.87 5.56
CA ALA A 100 1.47 18.36 6.23
C ALA A 100 0.27 17.58 5.72
N TYR A 101 -0.65 17.26 6.62
CA TYR A 101 -1.83 16.48 6.29
C TYR A 101 -2.97 16.70 7.26
N GLN A 102 -4.19 16.44 6.78
CA GLN A 102 -5.32 16.18 7.66
C GLN A 102 -5.47 14.68 7.86
N GLU A 103 -5.67 14.27 9.11
CA GLU A 103 -5.90 12.89 9.52
C GLU A 103 -7.30 12.73 10.10
N LEU A 104 -8.03 11.75 9.57
CA LEU A 104 -9.19 11.15 10.20
C LEU A 104 -8.78 9.82 10.84
N ASN A 105 -8.99 9.71 12.14
CA ASN A 105 -8.93 8.45 12.87
C ASN A 105 -10.36 7.98 13.19
N LEU A 106 -10.81 6.97 12.46
CA LEU A 106 -12.14 6.37 12.60
C LEU A 106 -12.02 5.06 13.38
N LYS A 107 -12.46 5.07 14.65
CA LYS A 107 -12.51 3.88 15.50
C LYS A 107 -13.80 3.12 15.20
N LEU A 108 -13.64 1.85 14.85
CA LEU A 108 -14.74 0.91 14.69
C LEU A 108 -14.95 0.12 16.00
N LYS A 109 -16.11 -0.49 16.16
CA LYS A 109 -16.34 -1.48 17.22
C LYS A 109 -15.42 -2.70 17.03
N ASN A 110 -15.36 -3.56 18.05
CA ASN A 110 -14.55 -4.79 18.07
C ASN A 110 -13.03 -4.57 18.05
N GLY A 111 -12.57 -3.38 18.46
CA GLY A 111 -11.14 -3.11 18.66
C GLY A 111 -10.37 -2.90 17.36
N PHE A 112 -11.00 -2.39 16.32
CA PHE A 112 -10.35 -2.00 15.07
C PHE A 112 -10.58 -0.53 14.74
N GLY A 113 -9.81 -0.03 13.79
CA GLY A 113 -10.12 1.24 13.17
C GLY A 113 -9.38 1.41 11.85
N ILE A 114 -9.68 2.54 11.22
CA ILE A 114 -9.05 2.98 9.99
C ILE A 114 -8.54 4.40 10.20
N ILE A 115 -7.33 4.66 9.73
CA ILE A 115 -6.76 6.00 9.63
C ILE A 115 -6.78 6.37 8.16
N LEU A 116 -7.30 7.55 7.83
CA LEU A 116 -7.24 8.16 6.50
C LEU A 116 -6.49 9.49 6.61
N ARG A 117 -5.52 9.71 5.73
CA ARG A 117 -4.75 10.95 5.63
C ARG A 117 -4.86 11.52 4.23
N ALA A 118 -4.99 12.84 4.14
CA ALA A 118 -4.85 13.58 2.89
C ALA A 118 -3.69 14.59 3.01
N TYR A 119 -2.72 14.41 2.12
CA TYR A 119 -1.57 15.27 1.88
C TYR A 119 -1.82 16.04 0.57
N ASP A 120 -1.04 17.09 0.30
CA ASP A 120 -1.12 17.78 -0.99
C ASP A 120 -0.65 16.87 -2.15
N GLU A 121 0.20 15.88 -1.86
CA GLU A 121 0.77 14.94 -2.83
C GLU A 121 0.06 13.58 -2.87
N GLY A 122 -1.03 13.39 -2.12
CA GLY A 122 -1.77 12.13 -2.17
C GLY A 122 -2.65 11.80 -0.98
N VAL A 123 -3.30 10.64 -1.07
CA VAL A 123 -4.18 10.08 -0.05
C VAL A 123 -3.57 8.79 0.46
N ALA A 124 -3.65 8.53 1.77
CA ALA A 124 -3.22 7.25 2.32
C ALA A 124 -4.19 6.77 3.40
N TYR A 125 -4.48 5.47 3.42
CA TYR A 125 -5.23 4.86 4.51
C TYR A 125 -4.52 3.62 5.06
N ARG A 126 -4.81 3.29 6.32
CA ARG A 126 -4.43 2.00 6.91
C ARG A 126 -5.45 1.53 7.92
N PHE A 127 -5.60 0.22 8.02
CA PHE A 127 -6.29 -0.41 9.13
C PHE A 127 -5.36 -0.55 10.33
N TYR A 128 -5.93 -0.58 11.53
CA TYR A 128 -5.22 -0.93 12.75
C TYR A 128 -6.11 -1.76 13.68
N THR A 129 -5.48 -2.50 14.58
CA THR A 129 -6.16 -3.28 15.63
C THR A 129 -5.66 -2.85 17.01
N GLN A 130 -6.56 -2.88 17.98
CA GLN A 130 -6.34 -2.71 19.41
C GLN A 130 -6.78 -3.96 20.19
N ARG A 131 -7.10 -5.05 19.49
CA ARG A 131 -7.52 -6.31 20.11
C ARG A 131 -6.37 -6.91 20.91
N LYS A 132 -6.73 -7.61 21.98
CA LYS A 132 -5.80 -8.43 22.77
C LYS A 132 -5.69 -9.82 22.14
N GLY A 133 -4.51 -10.43 22.24
CA GLY A 133 -4.27 -11.79 21.75
C GLY A 133 -4.08 -11.89 20.23
N LYS A 134 -4.14 -13.13 19.73
CA LYS A 134 -3.92 -13.46 18.31
C LYS A 134 -5.19 -13.17 17.50
N THR A 135 -5.01 -12.52 16.36
CA THR A 135 -6.02 -12.27 15.34
C THR A 135 -5.56 -12.93 14.05
N ILE A 136 -6.43 -13.71 13.40
CA ILE A 136 -6.17 -14.30 12.08
C ILE A 136 -6.95 -13.49 11.04
N ILE A 137 -6.23 -13.01 10.04
CA ILE A 137 -6.77 -12.17 8.96
C ILE A 137 -6.96 -13.07 7.75
N LEU A 138 -8.22 -13.37 7.44
CA LEU A 138 -8.58 -14.22 6.31
C LEU A 138 -8.26 -13.53 5.00
N ASN A 139 -8.70 -12.28 4.85
CA ASN A 139 -8.48 -11.49 3.66
C ASN A 139 -8.54 -9.99 3.96
N GLU A 140 -7.92 -9.20 3.09
CA GLU A 140 -8.13 -7.76 2.98
C GLU A 140 -8.79 -7.47 1.63
N THR A 141 -9.93 -6.81 1.67
CA THR A 141 -10.64 -6.33 0.48
C THR A 141 -10.14 -4.94 0.16
N ALA A 142 -9.74 -4.72 -1.08
CA ALA A 142 -9.65 -3.40 -1.69
C ALA A 142 -10.01 -3.52 -3.17
N ALA A 143 -11.05 -2.82 -3.60
CA ALA A 143 -11.57 -2.87 -4.96
C ALA A 143 -11.61 -1.43 -5.52
N TYR A 144 -10.49 -0.99 -6.07
CA TYR A 144 -10.29 0.40 -6.50
C TYR A 144 -10.92 0.66 -7.87
N GLN A 145 -11.97 1.47 -7.90
CA GLN A 145 -12.74 1.79 -9.09
C GLN A 145 -12.27 3.10 -9.72
N PHE A 146 -11.44 3.00 -10.77
CA PHE A 146 -10.90 4.16 -11.50
C PHE A 146 -11.70 4.51 -12.77
N GLY A 147 -12.45 3.55 -13.30
CA GLY A 147 -13.14 3.66 -14.59
C GLY A 147 -12.48 2.82 -15.68
N LYS A 148 -13.30 2.23 -16.55
CA LYS A 148 -12.88 1.18 -17.49
C LYS A 148 -11.88 1.63 -18.55
N ASP A 149 -11.98 2.88 -19.00
CA ASP A 149 -11.21 3.46 -20.10
C ASP A 149 -9.87 4.08 -19.66
N LYS A 150 -9.55 4.02 -18.37
CA LYS A 150 -8.31 4.62 -17.85
C LYS A 150 -7.09 3.85 -18.31
N LYS A 151 -6.10 4.62 -18.80
CA LYS A 151 -4.77 4.11 -19.13
C LYS A 151 -4.04 3.77 -17.82
N ALA A 152 -3.29 2.69 -17.82
CA ALA A 152 -2.53 2.23 -16.67
C ALA A 152 -1.17 1.63 -17.08
N TRP A 153 -0.22 1.70 -16.16
CA TRP A 153 1.08 1.04 -16.26
C TRP A 153 1.18 0.02 -15.14
N LEU A 154 1.10 -1.27 -15.50
CA LEU A 154 1.05 -2.39 -14.57
C LEU A 154 2.26 -3.31 -14.77
N PRO A 155 3.05 -3.61 -13.73
CA PRO A 155 4.14 -4.56 -13.82
C PRO A 155 3.65 -5.95 -13.39
N TYR A 156 3.45 -6.83 -14.36
CA TYR A 156 2.86 -8.17 -14.12
C TYR A 156 3.87 -9.16 -13.55
N THR A 157 3.35 -10.20 -12.90
CA THR A 157 4.13 -11.37 -12.52
C THR A 157 4.75 -12.05 -13.74
N THR A 158 5.99 -12.51 -13.60
CA THR A 158 6.68 -13.30 -14.62
C THR A 158 6.45 -14.80 -14.45
N THR A 159 5.72 -15.22 -13.41
CA THR A 159 5.43 -16.63 -13.10
C THR A 159 3.93 -16.86 -12.88
N PRO A 160 3.07 -16.76 -13.92
CA PRO A 160 1.61 -16.77 -13.76
C PRO A 160 1.04 -17.98 -13.00
N GLU A 161 1.65 -19.16 -13.13
CA GLU A 161 1.22 -20.38 -12.43
C GLU A 161 1.48 -20.33 -10.90
N LYS A 162 2.50 -19.57 -10.48
CA LYS A 162 2.90 -19.35 -9.08
C LYS A 162 3.22 -17.87 -8.89
N PRO A 163 2.21 -16.99 -8.96
CA PRO A 163 2.44 -15.56 -9.21
C PRO A 163 3.16 -14.86 -8.05
N PHE A 164 3.01 -15.38 -6.83
CA PHE A 164 3.68 -14.87 -5.62
C PHE A 164 5.13 -15.35 -5.47
N ALA A 165 5.57 -16.34 -6.25
CA ALA A 165 6.91 -16.90 -6.19
C ALA A 165 7.82 -16.28 -7.26
N MET A 166 8.04 -14.97 -7.17
CA MET A 166 8.85 -14.20 -8.14
C MET A 166 9.78 -13.19 -7.46
N ALA A 167 10.70 -12.62 -8.25
CA ALA A 167 11.73 -11.69 -7.79
C ALA A 167 11.34 -10.19 -7.87
N PHE A 168 10.07 -9.87 -8.18
CA PHE A 168 9.58 -8.49 -8.42
C PHE A 168 10.33 -7.74 -9.54
N GLN A 169 10.81 -8.47 -10.55
CA GLN A 169 11.54 -7.94 -11.70
C GLN A 169 10.71 -8.13 -12.97
N ASN A 170 10.11 -7.05 -13.46
CA ASN A 170 9.48 -7.02 -14.77
C ASN A 170 9.41 -5.58 -15.30
N ILE A 171 9.15 -5.42 -16.58
CA ILE A 171 8.83 -4.14 -17.20
C ILE A 171 7.37 -3.75 -16.93
N TYR A 172 7.08 -2.46 -17.05
CA TYR A 172 5.71 -1.97 -17.02
C TYR A 172 5.02 -2.23 -18.36
N HIS A 173 3.78 -2.71 -18.29
CA HIS A 173 2.91 -2.82 -19.44
C HIS A 173 1.93 -1.66 -19.45
N GLU A 174 1.99 -0.87 -20.50
CA GLU A 174 0.96 0.11 -20.82
C GLU A 174 -0.31 -0.61 -21.30
N THR A 175 -1.44 -0.33 -20.65
CA THR A 175 -2.73 -0.95 -20.96
C THR A 175 -3.88 0.01 -20.64
N ARG A 176 -5.11 -0.36 -20.99
CA ARG A 176 -6.32 0.20 -20.35
C ARG A 176 -6.87 -0.77 -19.32
N LEU A 177 -7.59 -0.28 -18.32
CA LEU A 177 -8.13 -1.13 -17.26
C LEU A 177 -9.09 -2.20 -17.78
N ASP A 178 -9.95 -1.88 -18.76
CA ASP A 178 -10.89 -2.82 -19.37
C ASP A 178 -10.29 -3.90 -20.28
N THR A 179 -9.02 -3.73 -20.67
CA THR A 179 -8.29 -4.66 -21.55
C THR A 179 -7.03 -5.22 -20.89
N ALA A 180 -6.75 -4.81 -19.66
CA ALA A 180 -5.64 -5.29 -18.85
C ALA A 180 -5.71 -6.81 -18.67
N LYS A 181 -4.53 -7.44 -18.65
CA LYS A 181 -4.41 -8.87 -18.36
C LYS A 181 -4.95 -9.18 -16.96
N GLN A 182 -5.44 -10.40 -16.80
CA GLN A 182 -5.87 -10.92 -15.50
C GLN A 182 -4.70 -11.46 -14.66
N ASP A 183 -3.46 -11.37 -15.15
CA ASP A 183 -2.28 -11.69 -14.35
C ASP A 183 -2.15 -10.74 -13.15
N LEU A 184 -1.54 -11.22 -12.05
CA LEU A 184 -1.26 -10.35 -10.90
C LEU A 184 -0.18 -9.33 -11.27
N ALA A 185 -0.43 -8.06 -10.95
CA ALA A 185 0.54 -6.98 -11.01
C ALA A 185 1.03 -6.62 -9.61
N PHE A 186 2.33 -6.38 -9.46
CA PHE A 186 2.89 -5.89 -8.20
C PHE A 186 2.91 -4.36 -8.16
N LEU A 187 3.21 -3.79 -6.99
CA LEU A 187 3.34 -2.35 -6.81
C LEU A 187 4.79 -1.90 -7.06
N PRO A 188 5.01 -0.66 -7.52
CA PRO A 188 4.02 0.39 -7.78
C PRO A 188 3.18 0.16 -9.04
N ALA A 189 1.96 0.70 -9.07
CA ALA A 189 1.09 0.66 -10.25
C ALA A 189 0.45 2.04 -10.48
N THR A 190 0.48 2.52 -11.73
CA THR A 190 0.04 3.90 -12.04
C THR A 190 -1.17 3.90 -12.96
N ILE A 191 -2.13 4.77 -12.67
CA ILE A 191 -3.35 4.99 -13.45
C ILE A 191 -3.39 6.46 -13.87
N ASP A 192 -3.64 6.70 -15.15
CA ASP A 192 -3.91 8.04 -15.68
C ASP A 192 -5.40 8.36 -15.53
N CYS A 193 -5.72 9.29 -14.63
CA CYS A 193 -7.09 9.73 -14.38
C CYS A 193 -7.45 10.99 -15.22
N GLY A 194 -6.58 11.40 -16.14
CA GLY A 194 -6.75 12.58 -17.01
C GLY A 194 -6.21 13.86 -16.38
N LYS A 195 -6.85 14.33 -15.29
CA LYS A 195 -6.43 15.57 -14.60
C LYS A 195 -5.18 15.40 -13.73
N ALA A 196 -4.93 14.18 -13.28
CA ALA A 196 -3.79 13.79 -12.50
C ALA A 196 -3.55 12.29 -12.71
N LYS A 197 -2.34 11.82 -12.42
CA LYS A 197 -2.02 10.39 -12.32
C LYS A 197 -2.07 9.96 -10.86
N VAL A 198 -2.56 8.74 -10.64
CA VAL A 198 -2.59 8.09 -9.33
C VAL A 198 -1.64 6.90 -9.35
N THR A 199 -0.62 6.92 -8.51
CA THR A 199 0.29 5.78 -8.30
C THR A 199 -0.04 5.09 -6.99
N ILE A 200 -0.47 3.83 -7.08
CA ILE A 200 -0.76 2.96 -5.95
C ILE A 200 0.56 2.40 -5.41
N LEU A 201 0.76 2.60 -4.12
CA LEU A 201 1.96 2.25 -3.37
C LEU A 201 1.56 1.66 -2.01
N GLU A 202 2.52 1.12 -1.29
CA GLU A 202 2.37 0.78 0.13
C GLU A 202 3.62 1.15 0.94
N SER A 203 3.46 1.30 2.24
CA SER A 203 4.56 1.54 3.18
C SER A 203 4.24 0.95 4.55
N ASP A 204 5.24 0.87 5.43
CA ASP A 204 5.15 0.17 6.73
C ASP A 204 4.77 -1.32 6.57
N LEU A 205 5.32 -1.96 5.52
CA LEU A 205 5.08 -3.37 5.18
C LEU A 205 5.89 -4.32 6.09
N GLU A 206 5.50 -4.38 7.35
CA GLU A 206 6.10 -5.28 8.35
C GLU A 206 5.11 -6.38 8.75
N LYS A 207 5.53 -7.66 8.70
CA LYS A 207 4.72 -8.81 9.17
C LYS A 207 3.28 -8.81 8.59
N TYR A 208 3.15 -8.52 7.30
CA TYR A 208 1.91 -8.52 6.53
C TYR A 208 2.26 -8.80 5.05
N PRO A 209 1.43 -9.52 4.28
CA PRO A 209 1.74 -9.78 2.87
C PRO A 209 1.68 -8.50 2.03
N GLY A 210 2.59 -8.36 1.07
CA GLY A 210 2.56 -7.25 0.10
C GLY A 210 1.31 -7.30 -0.77
N MET A 211 0.81 -6.13 -1.14
CA MET A 211 -0.38 -5.99 -1.97
C MET A 211 -0.05 -6.20 -3.45
N TRP A 212 -0.80 -7.07 -4.09
CA TRP A 212 -0.85 -7.21 -5.55
C TRP A 212 -2.15 -6.62 -6.07
N LEU A 213 -2.20 -6.31 -7.36
CA LEU A 213 -3.38 -5.84 -8.04
C LEU A 213 -3.78 -6.82 -9.15
N LYS A 214 -5.08 -6.98 -9.36
CA LYS A 214 -5.63 -7.78 -10.43
C LYS A 214 -6.77 -7.01 -11.10
N ALA A 215 -6.67 -6.83 -12.41
CA ALA A 215 -7.73 -6.26 -13.23
C ALA A 215 -8.66 -7.37 -13.74
N ASN A 216 -9.87 -6.99 -14.19
CA ASN A 216 -10.77 -7.84 -14.97
C ASN A 216 -11.05 -9.22 -14.36
N SER A 217 -11.14 -9.31 -13.02
CA SER A 217 -11.40 -10.58 -12.33
C SER A 217 -12.86 -11.04 -12.46
N SER A 218 -13.75 -10.16 -12.91
CA SER A 218 -15.15 -10.39 -13.20
C SER A 218 -15.63 -9.45 -14.30
N LYS A 219 -16.82 -9.69 -14.86
CA LYS A 219 -17.46 -8.77 -15.83
C LYS A 219 -17.67 -7.38 -15.21
N GLU A 220 -18.07 -7.33 -13.94
CA GLU A 220 -18.23 -6.06 -13.22
C GLU A 220 -16.90 -5.28 -13.15
N ASP A 221 -15.80 -5.96 -12.85
CA ASP A 221 -14.48 -5.31 -12.76
C ASP A 221 -14.07 -4.72 -14.10
N GLN A 222 -14.39 -5.41 -15.20
CA GLN A 222 -14.11 -4.93 -16.54
C GLN A 222 -14.98 -3.72 -16.92
N GLU A 223 -16.28 -3.78 -16.62
CA GLU A 223 -17.22 -2.69 -16.94
C GLU A 223 -16.99 -1.43 -16.12
N LYS A 224 -16.53 -1.57 -14.87
CA LYS A 224 -16.28 -0.46 -13.95
C LYS A 224 -14.80 -0.04 -13.89
N GLY A 225 -13.88 -0.82 -14.46
CA GLY A 225 -12.44 -0.59 -14.36
C GLY A 225 -11.95 -0.70 -12.91
N ILE A 226 -12.25 -1.84 -12.27
CA ILE A 226 -11.87 -2.12 -10.88
C ILE A 226 -10.53 -2.86 -10.85
N LEU A 227 -9.59 -2.32 -10.07
CA LEU A 227 -8.37 -3.01 -9.66
C LEU A 227 -8.56 -3.61 -8.27
N ARG A 228 -8.56 -4.93 -8.17
CA ARG A 228 -8.72 -5.65 -6.90
C ARG A 228 -7.36 -5.97 -6.28
N ALA A 229 -7.24 -5.71 -4.99
CA ALA A 229 -6.10 -6.17 -4.21
C ALA A 229 -6.13 -7.70 -4.05
N VAL A 230 -4.95 -8.30 -4.15
CA VAL A 230 -4.73 -9.74 -3.92
C VAL A 230 -3.50 -9.89 -3.03
N PHE A 231 -3.55 -10.83 -2.08
CA PHE A 231 -2.49 -11.03 -1.11
C PHE A 231 -2.01 -12.48 -1.14
N ALA A 232 -0.70 -12.67 -0.98
CA ALA A 232 -0.12 -14.00 -0.84
C ALA A 232 -0.65 -14.66 0.45
N PRO A 233 -1.17 -15.89 0.39
CA PRO A 233 -1.59 -16.62 1.58
C PRO A 233 -0.41 -16.94 2.51
N TYR A 234 -0.68 -17.06 3.80
CA TYR A 234 0.35 -17.33 4.81
C TYR A 234 1.02 -18.69 4.57
N PRO A 235 2.36 -18.80 4.64
CA PRO A 235 3.04 -20.07 4.38
C PRO A 235 2.75 -21.08 5.50
N LYS A 236 2.35 -22.29 5.09
CA LYS A 236 2.13 -23.43 6.00
C LYS A 236 3.36 -24.33 6.07
N GLU A 237 3.94 -24.65 4.92
CA GLU A 237 5.17 -25.43 4.81
C GLU A 237 6.16 -24.75 3.88
N MET A 238 7.44 -24.81 4.25
CA MET A 238 8.56 -24.38 3.42
C MET A 238 9.31 -25.61 2.91
N ALA A 239 9.72 -25.59 1.64
CA ALA A 239 10.63 -26.57 1.05
C ALA A 239 11.99 -25.93 0.78
N TYR A 240 13.04 -26.75 0.75
CA TYR A 240 14.42 -26.32 0.50
C TYR A 240 14.85 -26.68 -0.92
N TYR A 241 15.55 -25.75 -1.57
CA TYR A 241 16.09 -25.88 -2.92
C TYR A 241 17.63 -25.91 -2.83
N PRO A 242 18.27 -27.09 -2.88
CA PRO A 242 19.68 -27.25 -2.54
C PRO A 242 20.63 -26.48 -3.46
N TRP A 243 20.36 -26.44 -4.77
CA TRP A 243 21.31 -25.90 -5.75
C TRP A 243 21.59 -24.41 -5.56
N ARG A 244 20.62 -23.63 -5.06
CA ARG A 244 20.82 -22.21 -4.70
C ARG A 244 20.80 -21.97 -3.19
N HIS A 245 20.73 -23.02 -2.38
CA HIS A 245 20.56 -22.91 -0.93
C HIS A 245 19.39 -22.00 -0.51
N MET A 246 18.26 -22.10 -1.20
CA MET A 246 17.08 -21.23 -0.98
C MET A 246 15.89 -22.00 -0.42
N SER A 247 15.09 -21.38 0.45
CA SER A 247 13.78 -21.90 0.83
C SER A 247 12.66 -21.29 -0.01
N HIS A 248 11.61 -22.06 -0.28
CA HIS A 248 10.42 -21.62 -1.01
C HIS A 248 9.15 -22.15 -0.36
N VAL A 249 8.02 -21.47 -0.60
CA VAL A 249 6.71 -21.89 -0.08
C VAL A 249 6.26 -23.16 -0.80
N LYS A 250 5.98 -24.21 -0.05
CA LYS A 250 5.48 -25.49 -0.56
C LYS A 250 3.96 -25.56 -0.50
N SER A 251 3.38 -25.11 0.62
CA SER A 251 1.94 -25.06 0.83
C SER A 251 1.56 -23.86 1.69
N THR A 252 0.31 -23.44 1.60
CA THR A 252 -0.20 -22.25 2.29
C THR A 252 -1.39 -22.58 3.18
N CYS A 253 -1.68 -21.68 4.12
CA CYS A 253 -2.92 -21.63 4.86
C CYS A 253 -4.05 -21.00 4.03
N ASP A 254 -5.26 -20.97 4.60
CA ASP A 254 -6.48 -20.35 4.10
C ASP A 254 -6.69 -18.90 4.60
N TYR A 255 -5.62 -18.29 5.12
CA TYR A 255 -5.59 -16.91 5.62
C TYR A 255 -4.31 -16.21 5.16
N ILE A 256 -4.31 -14.88 5.12
CA ILE A 256 -3.20 -14.10 4.56
C ILE A 256 -2.20 -13.63 5.62
N ALA A 257 -2.64 -13.43 6.87
CA ALA A 257 -1.78 -12.94 7.94
C ALA A 257 -2.25 -13.37 9.33
N THR A 258 -1.29 -13.38 10.26
CA THR A 258 -1.59 -13.40 11.69
C THR A 258 -1.09 -12.11 12.33
N SER A 259 -1.85 -11.61 13.30
CA SER A 259 -1.58 -10.39 14.03
C SER A 259 -1.69 -10.68 15.52
N THR A 260 -0.88 -10.02 16.35
CA THR A 260 -0.93 -10.20 17.81
C THR A 260 -0.92 -8.84 18.48
N GLY A 261 -1.90 -8.63 19.38
CA GLY A 261 -2.01 -7.39 20.15
C GLY A 261 -2.33 -6.16 19.31
N LYS A 262 -2.10 -4.99 19.90
CA LYS A 262 -2.29 -3.70 19.25
C LYS A 262 -1.21 -3.47 18.19
N ARG A 263 -1.62 -3.20 16.95
CA ARG A 263 -0.69 -2.83 15.87
C ARG A 263 -1.39 -2.09 14.73
N ASN A 264 -0.56 -1.46 13.89
CA ASN A 264 -0.96 -0.95 12.59
C ASN A 264 -0.73 -2.03 11.51
N TYR A 265 -1.53 -1.98 10.46
CA TYR A 265 -1.27 -2.66 9.19
C TYR A 265 -0.65 -1.68 8.19
N PRO A 266 -0.09 -2.18 7.07
CA PRO A 266 0.61 -1.31 6.12
C PRO A 266 -0.30 -0.23 5.55
N TRP A 267 0.30 0.89 5.19
CA TRP A 267 -0.38 1.96 4.47
C TRP A 267 -0.69 1.55 3.05
N ARG A 268 -1.89 1.87 2.59
CA ARG A 268 -2.28 1.91 1.17
C ARG A 268 -2.20 3.36 0.73
N ILE A 269 -1.32 3.63 -0.23
CA ILE A 269 -0.95 4.98 -0.64
C ILE A 269 -1.41 5.20 -2.08
N PHE A 270 -2.04 6.35 -2.31
CA PHE A 270 -2.39 6.88 -3.61
C PHE A 270 -1.62 8.19 -3.79
N ALA A 271 -0.43 8.11 -4.37
CA ALA A 271 0.32 9.29 -4.74
C ALA A 271 -0.39 9.97 -5.93
N ILE A 272 -0.74 11.25 -5.78
CA ILE A 272 -1.48 12.01 -6.78
C ILE A 272 -0.54 13.04 -7.38
N THR A 273 -0.40 13.04 -8.70
CA THR A 273 0.54 13.93 -9.41
C THR A 273 -0.14 14.57 -10.60
N GLU A 274 -0.14 15.89 -10.67
CA GLU A 274 -0.65 16.66 -11.82
C GLU A 274 0.39 16.68 -12.94
N HIS A 275 1.67 16.81 -12.57
CA HIS A 275 2.80 16.75 -13.49
C HIS A 275 3.68 15.54 -13.20
N ASP A 276 4.15 14.86 -14.24
CA ASP A 276 4.94 13.63 -14.11
C ASP A 276 6.26 13.84 -13.36
N THR A 277 6.79 15.07 -13.36
CA THR A 277 7.97 15.46 -12.58
C THR A 277 7.77 15.36 -11.07
N GLN A 278 6.51 15.37 -10.59
CA GLN A 278 6.18 15.24 -9.16
C GLN A 278 6.24 13.79 -8.67
N MET A 279 6.07 12.82 -9.57
CA MET A 279 6.06 11.39 -9.21
C MET A 279 7.40 10.92 -8.59
N PRO A 280 8.57 11.16 -9.23
CA PRO A 280 9.84 10.76 -8.65
C PRO A 280 10.25 11.59 -7.43
N THR A 281 9.54 12.67 -7.08
CA THR A 281 9.81 13.54 -5.92
C THR A 281 8.78 13.40 -4.80
N ASN A 282 7.77 12.53 -4.94
CA ASN A 282 6.77 12.27 -3.92
C ASN A 282 7.39 11.52 -2.73
N ASN A 283 7.23 12.03 -1.50
CA ASN A 283 7.87 11.47 -0.29
C ASN A 283 6.99 10.50 0.50
N LEU A 284 5.74 10.23 0.08
CA LEU A 284 4.75 9.56 0.93
C LEU A 284 5.18 8.17 1.40
N VAL A 285 5.90 7.40 0.57
CA VAL A 285 6.41 6.08 0.99
C VAL A 285 7.33 6.20 2.20
N TYR A 286 8.26 7.17 2.21
CA TYR A 286 9.15 7.40 3.34
C TYR A 286 8.40 8.03 4.53
N ALA A 287 7.56 9.04 4.27
CA ALA A 287 6.81 9.77 5.30
C ALA A 287 5.87 8.85 6.11
N LEU A 288 5.36 7.79 5.49
CA LEU A 288 4.42 6.85 6.10
C LEU A 288 5.09 5.61 6.70
N ALA A 289 6.42 5.46 6.56
CA ALA A 289 7.15 4.33 7.12
C ALA A 289 7.24 4.40 8.65
N ALA A 290 7.43 3.23 9.30
CA ALA A 290 7.75 3.20 10.71
C ALA A 290 9.08 3.95 10.99
N PRO A 291 9.17 4.68 12.12
CA PRO A 291 10.38 5.40 12.49
C PRO A 291 11.55 4.45 12.75
N ASN A 292 12.76 5.00 12.70
CA ASN A 292 14.01 4.30 13.02
C ASN A 292 13.92 3.54 14.37
N LYS A 293 14.24 2.23 14.33
CA LYS A 293 14.28 1.33 15.50
C LYS A 293 15.70 0.92 15.94
N ILE A 294 16.73 1.35 15.20
CA ILE A 294 18.14 0.98 15.47
C ILE A 294 18.91 2.05 16.27
N GLY A 295 18.32 3.22 16.50
CA GLY A 295 18.96 4.31 17.25
C GLY A 295 20.03 5.00 16.42
N ASP A 296 21.27 5.05 16.92
CA ASP A 296 22.38 5.72 16.24
C ASP A 296 22.70 5.07 14.88
N THR A 297 22.79 5.90 13.85
CA THR A 297 23.10 5.52 12.48
C THR A 297 24.43 6.10 11.98
N SER A 298 25.25 6.70 12.86
CA SER A 298 26.53 7.34 12.51
C SER A 298 27.53 6.40 11.83
N TRP A 299 27.45 5.10 12.13
CA TRP A 299 28.29 4.04 11.56
C TRP A 299 27.87 3.62 10.14
N ILE A 300 26.66 3.98 9.69
CA ILE A 300 26.19 3.69 8.33
C ILE A 300 26.89 4.65 7.35
N LYS A 301 27.70 4.10 6.44
CA LYS A 301 28.45 4.87 5.44
C LYS A 301 27.94 4.54 4.03
N PRO A 302 27.16 5.42 3.37
CA PRO A 302 26.77 5.22 1.98
C PRO A 302 28.00 5.34 1.05
N GLY A 303 27.95 4.70 -0.12
CA GLY A 303 29.06 4.73 -1.07
C GLY A 303 28.74 4.04 -2.39
N LYS A 304 29.74 3.88 -3.25
CA LYS A 304 29.67 3.14 -4.51
C LYS A 304 30.47 1.84 -4.40
N VAL A 305 30.21 0.89 -5.30
CA VAL A 305 30.88 -0.41 -5.34
C VAL A 305 31.52 -0.61 -6.71
N ALA A 306 32.79 -1.01 -6.74
CA ALA A 306 33.41 -1.59 -7.93
C ALA A 306 32.89 -3.02 -8.07
N TRP A 307 31.71 -3.16 -8.68
CA TRP A 307 30.96 -4.41 -8.63
C TRP A 307 31.53 -5.44 -9.62
N ASP A 308 31.66 -6.67 -9.15
CA ASP A 308 32.36 -7.78 -9.78
C ASP A 308 31.42 -8.67 -10.62
N TRP A 309 30.21 -8.90 -10.11
CA TRP A 309 29.25 -9.86 -10.68
C TRP A 309 28.71 -9.45 -12.06
N TRP A 310 28.34 -8.18 -12.24
CA TRP A 310 27.67 -7.73 -13.48
C TRP A 310 28.55 -7.88 -14.73
N ASN A 311 29.85 -7.63 -14.59
CA ASN A 311 30.82 -7.79 -15.68
C ASN A 311 31.48 -9.18 -15.68
N ASP A 312 30.99 -10.11 -14.86
CA ASP A 312 31.43 -11.51 -14.80
C ASP A 312 32.94 -11.67 -14.55
N TRP A 313 33.51 -10.84 -13.67
CA TRP A 313 34.96 -10.79 -13.41
C TRP A 313 35.83 -10.67 -14.68
N ASN A 314 35.28 -10.19 -15.79
CA ASN A 314 35.86 -10.34 -17.13
C ASN A 314 36.97 -9.32 -17.42
N LEU A 315 37.93 -9.20 -16.49
CA LEU A 315 39.07 -8.30 -16.56
C LEU A 315 39.95 -8.61 -17.78
N LYS A 316 40.49 -7.57 -18.41
CA LYS A 316 41.37 -7.65 -19.58
C LYS A 316 42.70 -6.96 -19.28
N GLY A 317 43.78 -7.47 -19.87
CA GLY A 317 45.12 -6.88 -19.71
C GLY A 317 45.80 -7.16 -18.36
N VAL A 318 45.29 -8.12 -17.59
CA VAL A 318 45.89 -8.62 -16.35
C VAL A 318 46.76 -9.85 -16.62
N ASP A 319 47.77 -10.08 -15.79
CA ASP A 319 48.74 -11.18 -15.89
C ASP A 319 48.30 -12.47 -15.15
N PHE A 320 47.10 -12.48 -14.58
CA PHE A 320 46.47 -13.62 -13.92
C PHE A 320 45.14 -14.01 -14.58
N LYS A 321 44.67 -15.25 -14.34
CA LYS A 321 43.35 -15.69 -14.81
C LYS A 321 42.25 -15.09 -13.94
N ALA A 322 41.43 -14.22 -14.53
CA ALA A 322 40.33 -13.59 -13.81
C ALA A 322 39.23 -14.59 -13.41
N GLY A 323 38.61 -14.36 -12.25
CA GLY A 323 37.53 -15.18 -11.71
C GLY A 323 37.38 -15.05 -10.19
N ILE A 324 36.75 -16.02 -9.55
CA ILE A 324 36.56 -16.04 -8.09
C ILE A 324 37.87 -16.48 -7.41
N ASN A 325 38.84 -15.57 -7.33
CA ASN A 325 40.15 -15.80 -6.74
C ASN A 325 40.74 -14.51 -6.16
N PHE A 326 41.81 -14.67 -5.37
CA PHE A 326 42.45 -13.57 -4.64
C PHE A 326 42.91 -12.43 -5.56
N ASP A 327 43.62 -12.74 -6.66
CA ASP A 327 44.22 -11.72 -7.53
C ASP A 327 43.16 -10.84 -8.20
N THR A 328 42.04 -11.45 -8.61
CA THR A 328 40.91 -10.72 -9.18
C THR A 328 40.32 -9.75 -8.16
N TYR A 329 40.00 -10.19 -6.95
CA TYR A 329 39.44 -9.30 -5.93
C TYR A 329 40.45 -8.25 -5.46
N LYS A 330 41.73 -8.58 -5.38
CA LYS A 330 42.79 -7.61 -5.11
C LYS A 330 42.78 -6.51 -6.18
N TYR A 331 42.66 -6.87 -7.45
CA TYR A 331 42.53 -5.89 -8.54
C TYR A 331 41.31 -4.97 -8.37
N TYR A 332 40.12 -5.49 -8.02
CA TYR A 332 38.95 -4.65 -7.75
C TYR A 332 39.15 -3.72 -6.54
N ILE A 333 39.84 -4.18 -5.48
CA ILE A 333 40.16 -3.37 -4.29
C ILE A 333 41.13 -2.25 -4.66
N ASP A 334 42.18 -2.56 -5.42
CA ASP A 334 43.15 -1.56 -5.89
C ASP A 334 42.48 -0.52 -6.79
N PHE A 335 41.62 -0.96 -7.72
CA PHE A 335 40.81 -0.08 -8.57
C PHE A 335 39.92 0.84 -7.73
N ALA A 336 39.19 0.28 -6.76
CA ALA A 336 38.32 1.02 -5.86
C ALA A 336 39.06 2.03 -4.98
N THR A 337 40.36 1.81 -4.72
CA THR A 337 41.23 2.71 -3.97
C THR A 337 41.80 3.82 -4.86
N SER A 338 42.09 3.51 -6.13
CA SER A 338 42.68 4.46 -7.09
C SER A 338 41.69 5.50 -7.64
N VAL A 339 40.39 5.17 -7.66
CA VAL A 339 39.31 6.06 -8.09
C VAL A 339 38.52 6.48 -6.85
N PRO A 340 38.21 7.77 -6.63
CA PRO A 340 37.35 8.18 -5.52
C PRO A 340 35.93 7.66 -5.74
N LEU A 341 35.65 6.44 -5.25
CA LEU A 341 34.32 5.84 -5.25
C LEU A 341 33.42 6.35 -4.11
N LYS A 342 33.91 7.31 -3.30
CA LYS A 342 33.08 8.01 -2.31
C LYS A 342 32.10 8.95 -3.02
N ARG A 343 30.97 9.23 -2.35
CA ARG A 343 30.02 10.25 -2.80
C ARG A 343 30.65 11.60 -2.47
N ASP A 344 30.81 12.49 -3.44
CA ASP A 344 31.06 13.90 -3.12
C ASP A 344 29.84 14.39 -2.34
N ASP A 345 30.08 15.02 -1.19
CA ASP A 345 29.03 15.63 -0.40
C ASP A 345 28.41 16.77 -1.23
N TYR A 346 27.20 16.55 -1.74
CA TYR A 346 26.36 17.57 -2.37
C TYR A 346 25.34 18.11 -1.35
#